data_AF-A0A933A9W0-F1
#
_entry.id   AF-A0A933A9W0-F1
#
_cell.length_a   1.000
_cell.length_b   1.000
_cell.length_c   1.000
_cell.angle_alpha   90.00
_cell.angle_beta   90.00
_cell.angle_gamma   90.00
#
_symmetry.space_group_name_H-M   'P 1'
#
loop_
_entity.id
_entity.type
_entity.pdbx_description
1 polymer ?
#
loop_
_entity_poly.entity_id
_entity_poly.type
_entity_poly.pdbx_seq_one_letter_code
_entity_poly.pdbx_strand_id
1 'polypeptide(L)'
;MLKGKLKMGWGVLLLAGVLALFLLSACGKEEPTTTTTTTTTTTPATTTTTTTTPAATTTTPPAPVVLDLGAAQVSQPGGSVTIKVTPTINDKSTVQSIKWTQTAGPAAVLSADTTDTLQVTLASAEVYRDTLLEELSLADRVSVQGINPHALDGAEITTFQVAVTTSSGTYKKTVNVTATIPYAVSTGLANVPKGIPVLLNGKEQSGYDWAITGPAGSQATLSNAGTRNPSFTPDVVGKYTITEKSSNATVDVYAGTWAGAITGVDANGRPLAAGCTGCHNGTIAPDKFTAWKETGHAEIFTQNINDPNGHWSLSCAGCHTVGYNTEVDNGGFDEAVKAENWQVPPHGEVGLWNEIVKNYPNTAKLANIQCENCHGPNEGSTLHLNGKIDTSRVSLSADACGSCHGEPLRHGRYQQWAETKHAGVDTATTPERALSSASCARCHSGQGFLAWIKQGDLTKSILNASGNATATVADLAALGINANEVQPITCAVCHDPHDVGTTTGRPTAETRPTSANVRVMDVTALLPAGFQAKDVGKGALCITCHNTRNAIHGDDIAITSYGAPHTAAQGDVLMGQNAFFVEAGARSPHASLIDTCVTCHM
;
A
#
# COMPACT_ATOMS: atom_id res chain seq x y z
N MET A 1 -11.47 -2.49 50.01
CA MET A 1 -10.94 -1.12 50.20
C MET A 1 -9.62 -1.01 49.44
N LEU A 2 -9.69 -0.71 48.14
CA LEU A 2 -8.55 -0.36 47.31
C LEU A 2 -8.95 0.87 46.49
N LYS A 3 -8.17 1.95 46.58
CA LYS A 3 -8.34 3.21 45.87
C LYS A 3 -7.76 3.07 44.47
N GLY A 4 -8.60 3.16 43.44
CA GLY A 4 -8.19 3.38 42.04
C GLY A 4 -8.28 4.86 41.70
N LYS A 5 -7.16 5.46 41.28
CA LYS A 5 -7.10 6.82 40.73
C LYS A 5 -7.50 6.76 39.24
N LEU A 6 -8.64 7.37 38.90
CA LEU A 6 -8.98 7.75 37.54
C LEU A 6 -8.23 9.05 37.19
N LYS A 7 -7.42 9.05 36.13
CA LYS A 7 -6.94 10.30 35.50
C LYS A 7 -7.96 10.70 34.43
N MET A 8 -8.51 11.89 34.60
CA MET A 8 -9.55 12.50 33.79
C MET A 8 -8.86 13.43 32.78
N GLY A 9 -8.89 13.09 31.49
CA GLY A 9 -8.38 13.93 30.40
C GLY A 9 -9.38 15.04 30.06
N TRP A 10 -8.93 16.29 30.12
CA TRP A 10 -9.69 17.47 29.74
C TRP A 10 -9.71 17.61 28.20
N GLY A 11 -10.88 17.37 27.60
CA GLY A 11 -11.17 17.75 26.22
C GLY A 11 -11.79 19.14 26.17
N VAL A 12 -11.14 20.07 25.47
CA VAL A 12 -11.60 21.44 25.26
C VAL A 12 -12.78 21.45 24.27
N LEU A 13 -13.92 21.96 24.75
CA LEU A 13 -15.06 22.39 23.97
C LEU A 13 -14.73 23.71 23.25
N LEU A 14 -14.97 23.81 21.95
CA LEU A 14 -15.36 25.07 21.30
C LEU A 14 -16.05 24.78 19.96
N LEU A 15 -17.36 24.99 19.95
CA LEU A 15 -18.26 24.85 18.82
C LEU A 15 -18.92 26.22 18.57
N ALA A 16 -18.64 26.81 17.41
CA ALA A 16 -19.40 27.85 16.71
C ALA A 16 -18.66 28.07 15.37
N GLY A 17 -19.22 28.06 14.17
CA GLY A 17 -20.60 28.14 13.70
C GLY A 17 -20.51 28.96 12.41
N VAL A 18 -20.62 28.32 11.23
CA VAL A 18 -20.81 29.03 9.96
C VAL A 18 -21.76 28.22 9.08
N LEU A 19 -22.95 28.81 8.88
CA LEU A 19 -24.00 28.41 7.96
C LEU A 19 -23.69 29.04 6.60
N ALA A 20 -23.59 28.25 5.52
CA ALA A 20 -23.51 28.77 4.16
C ALA A 20 -24.62 28.16 3.29
N LEU A 21 -25.55 29.02 2.92
CA LEU A 21 -26.62 28.82 1.94
C LEU A 21 -26.01 28.60 0.54
N PHE A 22 -26.39 27.53 -0.16
CA PHE A 22 -26.19 27.40 -1.60
C PHE A 22 -27.53 27.52 -2.33
N LEU A 23 -27.63 28.56 -3.16
CA LEU A 23 -28.72 28.80 -4.10
C LEU A 23 -28.52 27.93 -5.35
N LEU A 24 -29.54 27.13 -5.67
CA LEU A 24 -29.71 26.49 -6.97
C LEU A 24 -30.00 27.55 -8.03
N SER A 25 -29.38 27.41 -9.21
CA SER A 25 -29.97 27.91 -10.45
C SER A 25 -29.85 26.85 -11.53
N ALA A 26 -31.01 26.44 -12.03
CA ALA A 26 -31.21 25.48 -13.11
C ALA A 26 -31.12 26.15 -14.48
N CYS A 27 -30.64 25.39 -15.46
CA CYS A 27 -30.95 25.45 -16.91
C CYS A 27 -30.09 24.36 -17.55
N GLY A 28 -30.52 23.44 -18.41
CA GLY A 28 -31.72 23.28 -19.20
C GLY A 28 -31.26 22.39 -20.37
N LYS A 29 -31.92 21.24 -20.56
CA LYS A 29 -31.64 20.27 -21.63
C LYS A 29 -31.86 20.91 -23.01
N GLU A 30 -31.11 20.47 -24.03
CA GLU A 30 -31.63 19.89 -25.28
C GLU A 30 -30.52 19.61 -26.32
N GLU A 31 -30.53 18.38 -26.84
CA GLU A 31 -30.11 18.00 -28.21
C GLU A 31 -31.42 17.73 -28.98
N PRO A 32 -31.51 17.75 -30.34
CA PRO A 32 -30.61 16.99 -31.22
C PRO A 32 -30.33 17.57 -32.65
N THR A 33 -29.42 16.87 -33.32
CA THR A 33 -29.03 16.81 -34.75
C THR A 33 -30.05 17.20 -35.84
N THR A 34 -29.58 17.83 -36.95
CA THR A 34 -29.94 17.46 -38.36
C THR A 34 -29.08 18.17 -39.45
N THR A 35 -28.48 17.33 -40.30
CA THR A 35 -28.30 17.33 -41.77
C THR A 35 -28.12 18.61 -42.62
N THR A 36 -26.94 18.68 -43.25
CA THR A 36 -26.54 19.09 -44.62
C THR A 36 -27.50 19.92 -45.51
N THR A 37 -27.02 21.04 -46.07
CA THR A 37 -27.18 21.36 -47.51
C THR A 37 -26.09 22.35 -47.97
N THR A 38 -25.41 21.98 -49.06
CA THR A 38 -24.45 22.79 -49.81
C THR A 38 -25.20 23.65 -50.83
N THR A 39 -24.96 24.96 -50.87
CA THR A 39 -25.21 25.76 -52.08
C THR A 39 -24.09 26.78 -52.26
N THR A 40 -23.25 26.50 -53.25
CA THR A 40 -22.24 27.39 -53.83
C THR A 40 -22.90 28.46 -54.70
N THR A 41 -22.57 29.72 -54.45
CA THR A 41 -22.65 30.77 -55.48
C THR A 41 -21.35 31.57 -55.47
N THR A 42 -20.66 31.51 -56.60
CA THR A 42 -19.33 32.04 -56.91
C THR A 42 -19.39 33.48 -57.42
N THR A 43 -18.54 34.39 -56.93
CA THR A 43 -17.78 35.41 -57.72
C THR A 43 -16.73 36.13 -56.83
N PRO A 44 -15.71 36.83 -57.38
CA PRO A 44 -14.32 36.48 -57.14
C PRO A 44 -13.50 37.50 -56.33
N ALA A 45 -12.46 36.97 -55.69
CA ALA A 45 -11.17 37.55 -55.31
C ALA A 45 -11.09 39.06 -55.02
N THR A 46 -11.20 39.40 -53.73
CA THR A 46 -10.49 40.55 -53.15
C THR A 46 -9.41 40.00 -52.22
N THR A 47 -8.15 40.31 -52.53
CA THR A 47 -6.98 39.98 -51.72
C THR A 47 -7.05 40.77 -50.41
N THR A 48 -7.60 40.16 -49.36
CA THR A 48 -7.55 40.72 -48.00
C THR A 48 -6.45 39.97 -47.26
N THR A 49 -5.31 40.62 -47.08
CA THR A 49 -4.29 40.27 -46.09
C THR A 49 -4.96 40.19 -44.72
N THR A 50 -5.26 38.98 -44.26
CA THR A 50 -5.57 38.70 -42.86
C THR A 50 -4.28 38.77 -42.07
N THR A 51 -4.03 39.93 -41.46
CA THR A 51 -3.06 40.06 -40.38
C THR A 51 -3.57 39.19 -39.22
N THR A 52 -3.02 37.99 -39.07
CA THR A 52 -3.19 37.21 -37.84
C THR A 52 -2.45 37.93 -36.73
N THR A 53 -3.18 38.66 -35.89
CA THR A 53 -2.67 39.17 -34.62
C THR A 53 -2.19 37.98 -33.80
N PRO A 54 -0.93 37.94 -33.33
CA PRO A 54 -0.48 36.89 -32.42
C PRO A 54 -1.37 36.89 -31.17
N ALA A 55 -1.81 35.71 -30.74
CA ALA A 55 -2.44 35.57 -29.44
C ALA A 55 -1.48 36.15 -28.39
N ALA A 56 -1.91 37.21 -27.69
CA ALA A 56 -1.17 37.75 -26.58
C ALA A 56 -1.06 36.66 -25.52
N THR A 57 0.12 36.09 -25.35
CA THR A 57 0.50 35.35 -24.15
C THR A 57 0.30 36.29 -22.98
N THR A 58 -0.81 36.12 -22.25
CA THR A 58 -1.07 36.76 -20.97
C THR A 58 -0.09 36.18 -19.96
N THR A 59 1.11 36.75 -19.90
CA THR A 59 2.07 36.45 -18.84
C THR A 59 1.45 36.92 -17.53
N THR A 60 1.18 35.97 -16.63
CA THR A 60 0.71 36.29 -15.28
C THR A 60 1.74 37.21 -14.62
N PRO A 61 1.35 38.36 -14.05
CA PRO A 61 2.29 39.23 -13.38
C PRO A 61 3.01 38.46 -12.25
N PRO A 62 4.32 38.67 -12.08
CA PRO A 62 5.10 37.96 -11.06
C PRO A 62 4.55 38.25 -9.67
N ALA A 63 4.62 37.25 -8.78
CA ALA A 63 4.13 37.38 -7.41
C ALA A 63 4.82 38.58 -6.70
N PRO A 64 4.11 39.34 -5.84
CA PRO A 64 4.64 40.53 -5.17
C PRO A 64 5.96 40.29 -4.42
N VAL A 65 6.04 39.13 -3.75
CA VAL A 65 7.25 38.63 -3.08
C VAL A 65 7.39 37.14 -3.37
N VAL A 66 8.60 36.71 -3.71
CA VAL A 66 8.95 35.30 -3.90
C VAL A 66 10.00 34.92 -2.87
N LEU A 67 9.80 33.82 -2.16
CA LEU A 67 10.77 33.31 -1.18
C LEU A 67 11.55 32.16 -1.80
N ASP A 68 12.87 32.24 -1.79
CA ASP A 68 13.75 31.11 -2.12
C ASP A 68 14.38 30.54 -0.86
N LEU A 69 14.36 29.21 -0.71
CA LEU A 69 14.93 28.48 0.43
C LEU A 69 16.07 27.55 0.01
N GLY A 70 16.46 27.55 -1.28
CA GLY A 70 17.40 26.59 -1.83
C GLY A 70 16.81 25.18 -1.93
N ALA A 71 17.71 24.20 -2.10
CA ALA A 71 17.35 22.79 -2.17
C ALA A 71 17.02 22.22 -0.78
N ALA A 72 16.23 21.15 -0.75
CA ALA A 72 16.03 20.34 0.46
C ALA A 72 17.39 19.89 1.01
N GLN A 73 17.50 19.84 2.34
CA GLN A 73 18.74 19.49 3.03
C GLN A 73 18.65 18.07 3.59
N VAL A 74 19.77 17.36 3.58
CA VAL A 74 19.91 16.03 4.19
C VAL A 74 21.00 16.09 5.24
N SER A 75 20.75 15.48 6.39
CA SER A 75 21.73 15.36 7.47
C SER A 75 21.55 14.04 8.22
N GLN A 76 22.35 13.82 9.24
CA GLN A 76 22.22 12.69 10.15
C GLN A 76 21.47 13.15 11.42
N PRO A 77 20.80 12.22 12.15
CA PRO A 77 20.24 12.54 13.46
C PRO A 77 21.29 13.19 14.39
N GLY A 78 20.88 14.23 15.12
CA GLY A 78 21.75 15.06 15.97
C GLY A 78 22.63 16.05 15.20
N GLY A 79 22.65 16.00 13.87
CA GLY A 79 23.41 16.91 13.02
C GLY A 79 22.83 18.32 12.99
N SER A 80 23.66 19.29 12.60
CA SER A 80 23.24 20.67 12.40
C SER A 80 23.12 21.00 10.91
N VAL A 81 22.10 21.80 10.55
CA VAL A 81 21.92 22.33 9.19
C VAL A 81 21.65 23.83 9.24
N THR A 82 22.04 24.53 8.18
CA THR A 82 21.76 25.95 7.99
C THR A 82 20.79 26.11 6.83
N ILE A 83 19.71 26.87 7.04
CA ILE A 83 18.70 27.14 6.02
C ILE A 83 18.62 28.64 5.81
N LYS A 84 18.82 29.10 4.58
CA LYS A 84 18.75 30.53 4.24
C LYS A 84 17.50 30.83 3.42
N VAL A 85 16.76 31.87 3.81
CA VAL A 85 15.72 32.47 2.98
C VAL A 85 16.28 33.65 2.20
N THR A 86 16.03 33.70 0.89
CA THR A 86 16.32 34.85 0.03
C THR A 86 15.02 35.39 -0.56
N PRO A 87 14.44 36.46 0.01
CA PRO A 87 13.24 37.10 -0.53
C PRO A 87 13.57 37.94 -1.78
N THR A 88 12.84 37.70 -2.87
CA THR A 88 12.81 38.56 -4.05
C THR A 88 11.58 39.46 -3.97
N ILE A 89 11.79 40.77 -3.88
CA ILE A 89 10.71 41.76 -3.71
C ILE A 89 10.41 42.45 -5.05
N ASN A 90 9.22 42.19 -5.62
CA ASN A 90 8.81 42.73 -6.92
C ASN A 90 7.88 43.94 -6.79
N ASP A 91 7.23 44.11 -5.64
CA ASP A 91 6.24 45.16 -5.36
C ASP A 91 6.81 46.41 -4.67
N LYS A 92 8.15 46.48 -4.53
CA LYS A 92 8.89 47.55 -3.82
C LYS A 92 8.57 47.65 -2.32
N SER A 93 7.96 46.62 -1.72
CA SER A 93 7.83 46.54 -0.27
C SER A 93 9.21 46.40 0.41
N THR A 94 9.25 46.57 1.73
CA THR A 94 10.46 46.38 2.53
C THR A 94 10.26 45.27 3.54
N VAL A 95 11.26 44.39 3.72
CA VAL A 95 11.22 43.34 4.73
C VAL A 95 11.24 43.98 6.12
N GLN A 96 10.27 43.64 6.95
CA GLN A 96 10.10 44.13 8.32
C GLN A 96 10.51 43.09 9.36
N SER A 97 10.19 41.81 9.12
CA SER A 97 10.59 40.72 10.01
C SER A 97 10.66 39.38 9.29
N ILE A 98 11.46 38.48 9.85
CA ILE A 98 11.54 37.07 9.46
C ILE A 98 11.30 36.26 10.72
N LYS A 99 10.50 35.19 10.61
CA LYS A 99 10.30 34.24 11.69
C LYS A 99 10.25 32.82 11.14
N TRP A 100 11.01 31.93 11.76
CA TRP A 100 11.01 30.51 11.48
C TRP A 100 10.24 29.76 12.55
N THR A 101 9.54 28.71 12.13
CA THR A 101 8.85 27.79 13.02
C THR A 101 8.97 26.39 12.45
N GLN A 102 9.25 25.40 13.30
CA GLN A 102 9.02 24.00 12.93
C GLN A 102 7.51 23.74 12.87
N THR A 103 7.05 23.03 11.85
CA THR A 103 5.63 22.72 11.63
C THR A 103 5.30 21.24 11.66
N ALA A 104 6.29 20.36 11.46
CA ALA A 104 6.12 18.90 11.49
C ALA A 104 7.44 18.18 11.79
N GLY A 105 7.33 16.88 12.10
CA GLY A 105 8.46 15.97 12.34
C GLY A 105 9.08 16.06 13.74
N PRO A 106 10.15 15.27 13.99
CA PRO A 106 10.86 15.23 15.27
C PRO A 106 11.34 16.60 15.76
N ALA A 107 11.15 16.89 17.05
CA ALA A 107 11.45 18.21 17.62
C ALA A 107 12.93 18.58 17.49
N ALA A 108 13.23 19.62 16.71
CA ALA A 108 14.57 20.14 16.49
C ALA A 108 14.83 21.38 17.35
N VAL A 109 16.11 21.67 17.63
CA VAL A 109 16.52 22.90 18.31
C VAL A 109 16.80 23.97 17.27
N LEU A 110 16.04 25.06 17.33
CA LEU A 110 16.18 26.22 16.45
C LEU A 110 17.01 27.32 17.10
N SER A 111 17.88 27.95 16.33
CA SER A 111 18.56 29.19 16.71
C SER A 111 18.65 30.13 15.49
N ALA A 112 18.78 31.43 15.75
CA ALA A 112 18.68 32.47 14.72
C ALA A 112 17.34 32.41 13.93
N ASP A 113 16.26 31.99 14.60
CA ASP A 113 14.91 31.80 14.06
C ASP A 113 14.19 33.11 13.70
N THR A 114 14.81 34.26 13.96
CA THR A 114 14.31 35.59 13.60
C THR A 114 15.14 36.26 12.51
N THR A 115 16.05 35.51 11.87
CA THR A 115 16.98 36.01 10.85
C THR A 115 16.70 35.39 9.48
N ASP A 116 17.41 35.85 8.45
CA ASP A 116 17.36 35.26 7.11
C ASP A 116 18.03 33.88 7.04
N THR A 117 18.75 33.47 8.09
CA THR A 117 19.57 32.27 8.13
C THR A 117 19.28 31.47 9.41
N LEU A 118 18.38 30.49 9.29
CA LEU A 118 18.04 29.58 10.37
C LEU A 118 19.16 28.57 10.63
N GLN A 119 19.48 28.37 11.89
CA GLN A 119 20.36 27.30 12.36
C GLN A 119 19.52 26.24 13.08
N VAL A 120 19.58 25.00 12.60
CA VAL A 120 18.81 23.87 13.11
C VAL A 120 19.77 22.83 13.64
N THR A 121 19.50 22.28 14.83
CA THR A 121 20.09 21.01 15.29
C THR A 121 18.98 19.98 15.37
N LEU A 122 19.11 18.90 14.61
CA LEU A 122 18.11 17.84 14.50
C LEU A 122 18.05 16.99 15.77
N ALA A 123 16.93 16.29 15.96
CA ALA A 123 16.72 15.40 17.10
C ALA A 123 17.71 14.22 17.11
N SER A 124 17.87 13.55 18.25
CA SER A 124 18.74 12.38 18.35
C SER A 124 18.21 11.19 17.55
N ALA A 125 19.07 10.23 17.22
CA ALA A 125 18.68 8.99 16.53
C ALA A 125 17.59 8.20 17.28
N GLU A 126 17.57 8.30 18.61
CA GLU A 126 16.54 7.71 19.45
C GLU A 126 15.17 8.35 19.20
N VAL A 127 15.08 9.67 19.13
CA VAL A 127 13.80 10.35 18.85
C VAL A 127 13.28 9.97 17.46
N TYR A 128 14.15 9.97 16.44
CA TYR A 128 13.74 9.56 15.10
C TYR A 128 13.28 8.09 15.04
N ARG A 129 13.96 7.18 15.74
CA ARG A 129 13.53 5.78 15.89
C ARG A 129 12.15 5.70 16.54
N ASP A 130 11.95 6.42 17.64
CA ASP A 130 10.70 6.36 18.38
C ASP A 130 9.55 6.93 17.53
N THR A 131 9.78 8.00 16.77
CA THR A 131 8.82 8.51 15.78
C THR A 131 8.49 7.45 14.71
N LEU A 132 9.49 6.75 14.16
CA LEU A 132 9.23 5.64 13.23
C LEU A 132 8.34 4.57 13.86
N LEU A 133 8.62 4.18 15.11
CA LEU A 133 7.84 3.15 15.81
C LEU A 133 6.40 3.60 16.12
N GLU A 134 6.17 4.89 16.35
CA GLU A 134 4.84 5.49 16.55
C GLU A 134 3.99 5.47 15.26
N GLU A 135 4.62 5.64 14.09
CA GLU A 135 3.96 5.59 12.77
C GLU A 135 3.68 4.15 12.30
N LEU A 136 4.26 3.13 12.95
CA LEU A 136 4.08 1.72 12.60
C LEU A 136 2.98 1.06 13.44
N SER A 137 2.22 0.16 12.81
CA SER A 137 1.28 -0.71 13.52
C SER A 137 2.01 -1.91 14.13
N LEU A 138 2.41 -1.79 15.40
CA LEU A 138 3.14 -2.84 16.12
C LEU A 138 2.19 -3.88 16.71
N ALA A 139 2.20 -5.09 16.17
CA ALA A 139 1.44 -6.21 16.72
C ALA A 139 2.06 -6.74 18.03
N ASP A 140 1.25 -7.30 18.93
CA ASP A 140 1.75 -7.94 20.16
C ASP A 140 2.26 -9.37 19.90
N ARG A 141 3.35 -9.50 19.14
CA ARG A 141 3.95 -10.79 18.76
C ARG A 141 5.41 -10.62 18.36
N VAL A 142 6.14 -11.73 18.40
CA VAL A 142 7.51 -11.77 17.87
C VAL A 142 7.47 -11.95 16.36
N SER A 143 8.03 -11.01 15.61
CA SER A 143 8.07 -11.03 14.15
C SER A 143 9.17 -10.13 13.58
N VAL A 144 9.44 -10.27 12.28
CA VAL A 144 10.04 -9.18 11.50
C VAL A 144 8.95 -8.12 11.26
N GLN A 145 9.27 -6.86 11.53
CA GLN A 145 8.35 -5.74 11.34
C GLN A 145 8.52 -5.17 9.94
N GLY A 146 7.41 -5.08 9.20
CA GLY A 146 7.40 -4.36 7.93
C GLY A 146 7.53 -2.85 8.14
N ILE A 147 8.17 -2.16 7.21
CA ILE A 147 8.33 -0.72 7.20
C ILE A 147 7.80 -0.23 5.85
N ASN A 148 6.73 0.56 5.87
CA ASN A 148 6.19 1.19 4.67
C ASN A 148 6.85 2.56 4.44
N PRO A 149 6.87 3.09 3.19
CA PRO A 149 7.55 4.35 2.89
C PRO A 149 6.98 5.56 3.64
N HIS A 150 5.70 5.54 4.02
CA HIS A 150 5.06 6.68 4.71
C HIS A 150 5.58 6.81 6.12
N ALA A 151 5.68 5.69 6.84
CA ALA A 151 6.24 5.66 8.18
C ALA A 151 7.73 6.03 8.16
N LEU A 152 8.48 5.55 7.17
CA LEU A 152 9.91 5.87 7.05
C LEU A 152 10.13 7.36 6.75
N ASP A 153 9.56 7.87 5.66
CA ASP A 153 9.71 9.26 5.25
C ASP A 153 9.12 10.23 6.29
N GLY A 154 7.99 9.86 6.89
CA GLY A 154 7.34 10.63 7.96
C GLY A 154 8.23 10.77 9.20
N ALA A 155 8.97 9.72 9.55
CA ALA A 155 9.94 9.77 10.63
C ALA A 155 11.17 10.60 10.25
N GLU A 156 11.73 10.42 9.06
CA GLU A 156 12.97 11.09 8.64
C GLU A 156 12.81 12.59 8.38
N ILE A 157 11.62 13.05 8.00
CA ILE A 157 11.39 14.43 7.57
C ILE A 157 11.04 15.34 8.74
N THR A 158 11.78 16.44 8.87
CA THR A 158 11.42 17.57 9.72
C THR A 158 11.11 18.79 8.86
N THR A 159 9.93 19.39 9.04
CA THR A 159 9.48 20.52 8.20
C THR A 159 9.56 21.84 8.96
N PHE A 160 10.18 22.83 8.32
CA PHE A 160 10.27 24.20 8.81
C PHE A 160 9.51 25.15 7.88
N GLN A 161 8.88 26.17 8.45
CA GLN A 161 8.22 27.25 7.75
C GLN A 161 8.92 28.57 8.08
N VAL A 162 9.24 29.35 7.05
CA VAL A 162 9.57 30.77 7.21
C VAL A 162 8.34 31.62 6.97
N ALA A 163 8.15 32.65 7.78
CA ALA A 163 7.24 33.76 7.55
C ALA A 163 8.06 35.04 7.39
N VAL A 164 8.02 35.63 6.20
CA VAL A 164 8.65 36.93 5.90
C VAL A 164 7.55 37.97 5.83
N THR A 165 7.57 38.93 6.75
CA THR A 165 6.63 40.07 6.73
C THR A 165 7.29 41.25 6.07
N THR A 166 6.63 41.81 5.05
CA THR A 166 7.01 43.05 4.39
C THR A 166 5.97 44.14 4.68
N SER A 167 6.23 45.35 4.21
CA SER A 167 5.23 46.43 4.23
C SER A 167 3.97 46.17 3.41
N SER A 168 3.92 45.12 2.57
CA SER A 168 2.75 44.75 1.75
C SER A 168 2.01 43.51 2.25
N GLY A 169 2.60 42.70 3.14
CA GLY A 169 1.95 41.52 3.70
C GLY A 169 2.91 40.50 4.30
N THR A 170 2.40 39.31 4.67
CA THR A 170 3.20 38.19 5.17
C THR A 170 3.21 37.05 4.15
N TYR A 171 4.40 36.59 3.81
CA TYR A 171 4.65 35.52 2.84
C TYR A 171 5.27 34.33 3.55
N LYS A 172 4.80 33.12 3.22
CA LYS A 172 5.23 31.89 3.89
C LYS A 172 5.76 30.88 2.89
N LYS A 173 6.79 30.13 3.29
CA LYS A 173 7.31 29.00 2.51
C LYS A 173 7.86 27.92 3.45
N THR A 174 7.70 26.67 3.07
CA THR A 174 8.19 25.51 3.82
C THR A 174 9.43 24.91 3.16
N VAL A 175 10.26 24.29 3.98
CA VAL A 175 11.41 23.48 3.56
C VAL A 175 11.50 22.25 4.46
N ASN A 176 11.87 21.13 3.87
CA ASN A 176 12.09 19.88 4.58
C ASN A 176 13.59 19.67 4.79
N VAL A 177 13.92 19.14 5.96
CA VAL A 177 15.23 18.56 6.25
C VAL A 177 15.01 17.08 6.52
N THR A 178 15.69 16.22 5.76
CA THR A 178 15.63 14.77 5.94
C THR A 178 16.81 14.32 6.81
N ALA A 179 16.52 13.59 7.88
CA ALA A 179 17.51 12.91 8.69
C ALA A 179 17.52 11.42 8.33
N THR A 180 18.55 10.94 7.64
CA THR A 180 18.62 9.54 7.24
C THR A 180 18.81 8.64 8.46
N ILE A 181 17.90 7.69 8.66
CA ILE A 181 17.96 6.72 9.76
C ILE A 181 18.39 5.34 9.25
N PRO A 182 18.97 4.46 10.09
CA PRO A 182 19.49 3.16 9.63
C PRO A 182 18.38 2.11 9.45
N TYR A 183 17.33 2.48 8.73
CA TYR A 183 16.18 1.64 8.41
C TYR A 183 15.87 1.74 6.92
N ALA A 184 15.15 0.74 6.40
CA ALA A 184 14.75 0.70 5.01
C ALA A 184 13.31 0.19 4.90
N VAL A 185 12.65 0.55 3.80
CA VAL A 185 11.35 -0.02 3.43
C VAL A 185 11.48 -1.54 3.39
N SER A 186 10.54 -2.25 4.03
CA SER A 186 10.58 -3.72 4.13
C SER A 186 9.18 -4.32 4.15
N THR A 187 9.06 -5.55 3.63
CA THR A 187 7.80 -6.28 3.51
C THR A 187 7.35 -6.97 4.81
N GLY A 188 8.19 -6.96 5.84
CA GLY A 188 7.97 -7.71 7.08
C GLY A 188 8.20 -9.23 6.96
N LEU A 189 8.73 -9.70 5.82
CA LEU A 189 9.12 -11.10 5.66
C LEU A 189 10.36 -11.45 6.47
N ALA A 190 10.44 -12.71 6.89
CA ALA A 190 11.65 -13.28 7.45
C ALA A 190 12.68 -13.69 6.39
N ASN A 191 12.28 -13.81 5.12
CA ASN A 191 13.19 -13.96 3.98
C ASN A 191 13.58 -12.57 3.46
N VAL A 192 14.81 -12.13 3.75
CA VAL A 192 15.26 -10.74 3.59
C VAL A 192 16.46 -10.63 2.65
N PRO A 193 16.64 -9.50 1.95
CA PRO A 193 17.87 -9.22 1.23
C PRO A 193 19.04 -8.98 2.19
N LYS A 194 20.20 -9.57 1.85
CA LYS A 194 21.48 -9.28 2.51
C LYS A 194 21.79 -7.78 2.42
N GLY A 195 22.31 -7.22 3.50
CA GLY A 195 22.77 -5.83 3.59
C GLY A 195 21.67 -4.81 3.85
N ILE A 196 20.40 -5.22 3.91
CA ILE A 196 19.28 -4.33 4.22
C ILE A 196 18.89 -4.48 5.70
N PRO A 197 18.75 -3.37 6.46
CA PRO A 197 18.36 -3.43 7.86
C PRO A 197 17.02 -4.15 8.09
N VAL A 198 16.99 -4.99 9.11
CA VAL A 198 15.82 -5.74 9.57
C VAL A 198 15.39 -5.16 10.92
N LEU A 199 14.16 -4.65 10.98
CA LEU A 199 13.51 -4.27 12.22
C LEU A 199 12.74 -5.48 12.79
N LEU A 200 12.96 -5.78 14.06
CA LEU A 200 12.23 -6.81 14.78
C LEU A 200 11.17 -6.18 15.66
N ASN A 201 10.19 -6.98 16.01
CA ASN A 201 9.16 -6.62 16.97
C ASN A 201 8.98 -7.74 17.99
N GLY A 202 8.83 -7.34 19.25
CA GLY A 202 8.54 -8.22 20.38
C GLY A 202 7.12 -8.06 20.91
N LYS A 203 6.74 -8.99 21.80
CA LYS A 203 5.55 -8.85 22.64
C LYS A 203 5.72 -7.74 23.66
N GLU A 204 4.62 -7.17 24.14
CA GLU A 204 4.63 -6.25 25.27
C GLU A 204 5.00 -6.97 26.56
N GLN A 205 6.11 -6.53 27.18
CA GLN A 205 6.62 -7.09 28.42
C GLN A 205 7.49 -6.08 29.17
N SER A 206 7.84 -6.42 30.42
CA SER A 206 8.55 -5.51 31.33
C SER A 206 10.04 -5.32 31.04
N GLY A 207 10.63 -6.13 30.17
CA GLY A 207 12.04 -6.05 29.80
C GLY A 207 12.37 -6.94 28.61
N TYR A 208 13.51 -6.69 27.96
CA TYR A 208 13.92 -7.39 26.75
C TYR A 208 15.41 -7.74 26.82
N ASP A 209 15.77 -8.91 26.32
CA ASP A 209 17.16 -9.34 26.15
C ASP A 209 17.25 -10.18 24.87
N TRP A 210 17.48 -9.49 23.76
CA TRP A 210 17.60 -10.13 22.45
C TRP A 210 19.03 -10.58 22.18
N ALA A 211 19.17 -11.80 21.65
CA ALA A 211 20.43 -12.33 21.15
C ALA A 211 20.29 -12.79 19.69
N ILE A 212 21.39 -12.69 18.95
CA ILE A 212 21.48 -13.09 17.55
C ILE A 212 22.60 -14.12 17.37
N THR A 213 22.31 -15.16 16.59
CA THR A 213 23.30 -16.12 16.09
C THR A 213 23.22 -16.13 14.57
N GLY A 214 24.27 -15.62 13.92
CA GLY A 214 24.37 -15.57 12.46
C GLY A 214 25.06 -16.80 11.85
N PRO A 215 25.07 -16.90 10.50
CA PRO A 215 25.83 -17.91 9.79
C PRO A 215 27.34 -17.69 9.97
N ALA A 216 28.15 -18.71 9.64
CA ALA A 216 29.60 -18.63 9.74
C ALA A 216 30.16 -17.43 8.94
N GLY A 217 31.00 -16.63 9.60
CA GLY A 217 31.59 -15.41 9.01
C GLY A 217 30.76 -14.13 9.20
N SER A 218 29.54 -14.23 9.72
CA SER A 218 28.73 -13.06 10.07
C SER A 218 29.28 -12.34 11.30
N GLN A 219 29.25 -11.01 11.25
CA GLN A 219 29.57 -10.08 12.33
C GLN A 219 28.36 -9.25 12.74
N ALA A 220 27.15 -9.63 12.30
CA ALA A 220 25.93 -8.90 12.59
C ALA A 220 25.66 -8.81 14.11
N THR A 221 25.37 -7.60 14.58
CA THR A 221 24.98 -7.33 15.96
C THR A 221 23.62 -6.68 16.02
N LEU A 222 22.90 -6.89 17.13
CA LEU A 222 21.64 -6.22 17.39
C LEU A 222 21.86 -4.81 17.95
N SER A 223 21.27 -3.83 17.28
CA SER A 223 21.04 -2.50 17.83
C SER A 223 19.80 -2.53 18.72
N ASN A 224 19.85 -1.82 19.85
CA ASN A 224 18.73 -1.72 20.81
C ASN A 224 18.25 -3.09 21.34
N ALA A 225 19.15 -4.06 21.56
CA ALA A 225 18.83 -5.40 22.05
C ALA A 225 18.11 -5.46 23.41
N GLY A 226 18.08 -4.35 24.16
CA GLY A 226 17.34 -4.22 25.42
C GLY A 226 15.94 -3.61 25.28
N THR A 227 15.45 -3.37 24.05
CA THR A 227 14.13 -2.78 23.79
C THR A 227 13.17 -3.77 23.11
N ARG A 228 11.90 -3.38 22.97
CA ARG A 228 10.88 -4.18 22.26
C ARG A 228 11.23 -4.41 20.79
N ASN A 229 11.91 -3.45 20.17
CA ASN A 229 12.10 -3.37 18.73
C ASN A 229 13.59 -3.22 18.39
N PRO A 230 14.39 -4.29 18.55
CA PRO A 230 15.78 -4.26 18.11
C PRO A 230 15.85 -4.33 16.58
N SER A 231 17.00 -3.95 16.03
CA SER A 231 17.29 -4.11 14.60
C SER A 231 18.69 -4.65 14.36
N PHE A 232 18.91 -5.24 13.19
CA PHE A 232 20.24 -5.65 12.74
C PHE A 232 20.30 -5.64 11.21
N THR A 233 21.50 -5.65 10.65
CA THR A 233 21.70 -5.79 9.21
C THR A 233 22.38 -7.14 8.93
N PRO A 234 21.74 -8.07 8.19
CA PRO A 234 22.38 -9.32 7.81
C PRO A 234 23.52 -9.04 6.82
N ASP A 235 24.75 -9.37 7.20
CA ASP A 235 25.97 -9.08 6.44
C ASP A 235 26.42 -10.25 5.55
N VAL A 236 26.02 -11.46 5.91
CA VAL A 236 26.31 -12.71 5.19
C VAL A 236 25.01 -13.43 4.81
N VAL A 237 24.98 -14.04 3.62
CA VAL A 237 23.88 -14.91 3.17
C VAL A 237 23.73 -16.11 4.10
N GLY A 238 22.50 -16.45 4.47
CA GLY A 238 22.19 -17.61 5.30
C GLY A 238 21.21 -17.30 6.42
N LYS A 239 21.10 -18.25 7.34
CA LYS A 239 20.13 -18.21 8.45
C LYS A 239 20.71 -17.47 9.66
N TYR A 240 19.93 -16.52 10.17
CA TYR A 240 20.12 -15.84 11.45
C TYR A 240 19.02 -16.31 12.39
N THR A 241 19.39 -16.78 13.57
CA THR A 241 18.44 -17.11 14.64
C THR A 241 18.50 -16.03 15.70
N ILE A 242 17.37 -15.37 15.92
CA ILE A 242 17.22 -14.32 16.92
C ILE A 242 16.34 -14.85 18.04
N THR A 243 16.82 -14.75 19.28
CA THR A 243 16.12 -15.24 20.47
C THR A 243 15.89 -14.08 21.44
N GLU A 244 14.64 -13.85 21.83
CA GLU A 244 14.30 -12.98 22.96
C GLU A 244 14.33 -13.83 24.23
N LYS A 245 15.35 -13.64 25.07
CA LYS A 245 15.62 -14.53 26.21
C LYS A 245 14.58 -14.44 27.32
N SER A 246 13.89 -13.30 27.47
CA SER A 246 12.92 -13.10 28.55
C SER A 246 11.65 -13.92 28.35
N SER A 247 11.21 -14.06 27.10
CA SER A 247 10.03 -14.83 26.66
C SER A 247 10.40 -16.19 26.06
N ASN A 248 11.69 -16.44 25.82
CA ASN A 248 12.23 -17.60 25.10
C ASN A 248 11.67 -17.74 23.66
N ALA A 249 11.14 -16.66 23.11
CA ALA A 249 10.65 -16.63 21.75
C ALA A 249 11.82 -16.55 20.76
N THR A 250 11.66 -17.18 19.60
CA THR A 250 12.68 -17.19 18.55
C THR A 250 12.07 -16.78 17.22
N VAL A 251 12.80 -15.99 16.45
CA VAL A 251 12.53 -15.66 15.05
C VAL A 251 13.75 -16.01 14.21
N ASP A 252 13.52 -16.78 13.16
CA ASP A 252 14.55 -17.09 12.17
C ASP A 252 14.42 -16.13 10.99
N VAL A 253 15.53 -15.50 10.61
CA VAL A 253 15.65 -14.61 9.46
C VAL A 253 16.59 -15.25 8.44
N TYR A 254 16.22 -15.25 7.17
CA TYR A 254 16.92 -15.91 6.09
C TYR A 254 17.40 -14.85 5.10
N ALA A 255 18.70 -14.56 5.12
CA ALA A 255 19.29 -13.56 4.24
C ALA A 255 19.68 -14.18 2.90
N GLY A 256 19.27 -13.54 1.80
CA GLY A 256 19.58 -13.97 0.43
C GLY A 256 19.92 -12.80 -0.49
N THR A 257 20.13 -13.11 -1.76
CA THR A 257 20.38 -12.15 -2.85
C THR A 257 19.33 -12.30 -3.95
N TRP A 258 19.08 -11.23 -4.70
CA TRP A 258 18.07 -11.23 -5.76
C TRP A 258 18.56 -12.02 -6.97
N ALA A 259 17.62 -12.72 -7.62
CA ALA A 259 17.93 -13.59 -8.76
C ALA A 259 17.43 -13.01 -10.10
N GLY A 260 16.20 -12.50 -10.09
CA GLY A 260 15.41 -12.22 -11.29
C GLY A 260 15.01 -13.50 -12.04
N ALA A 261 13.88 -13.45 -12.73
CA ALA A 261 13.27 -14.60 -13.40
C ALA A 261 13.17 -14.47 -14.93
N ILE A 262 13.21 -13.25 -15.47
CA ILE A 262 12.89 -13.02 -16.89
C ILE A 262 14.04 -13.54 -17.77
N THR A 263 13.68 -14.37 -18.74
CA THR A 263 14.60 -15.01 -19.71
C THR A 263 14.25 -14.71 -21.16
N GLY A 264 13.11 -14.05 -21.38
CA GLY A 264 12.60 -13.72 -22.71
C GLY A 264 11.18 -13.19 -22.65
N VAL A 265 10.52 -13.12 -23.80
CA VAL A 265 9.14 -12.68 -23.96
C VAL A 265 8.34 -13.61 -24.87
N ASP A 266 7.04 -13.71 -24.63
CA ASP A 266 6.12 -14.41 -25.52
C ASP A 266 5.59 -13.50 -26.64
N ALA A 267 4.72 -14.03 -27.50
CA ALA A 267 4.16 -13.31 -28.64
C ALA A 267 3.34 -12.07 -28.25
N ASN A 268 2.87 -11.99 -27.00
CA ASN A 268 2.14 -10.84 -26.47
C ASN A 268 3.06 -9.86 -25.72
N GLY A 269 4.38 -10.07 -25.74
CA GLY A 269 5.37 -9.25 -25.03
C GLY A 269 5.44 -9.51 -23.53
N ARG A 270 4.78 -10.57 -23.03
CA ARG A 270 4.78 -10.95 -21.61
C ARG A 270 6.01 -11.77 -21.24
N PRO A 271 6.47 -11.72 -19.97
CA PRO A 271 7.71 -12.38 -19.58
C PRO A 271 7.66 -13.91 -19.72
N LEU A 272 8.76 -14.49 -20.20
CA LEU A 272 9.08 -15.92 -20.11
C LEU A 272 10.11 -16.15 -19.01
N ALA A 273 9.91 -17.15 -18.17
CA ALA A 273 10.84 -17.52 -17.09
C ALA A 273 11.04 -19.04 -17.03
N ALA A 274 11.97 -19.57 -17.82
CA ALA A 274 12.23 -21.02 -17.89
C ALA A 274 12.63 -21.62 -16.52
N GLY A 275 13.37 -20.87 -15.70
CA GLY A 275 13.74 -21.29 -14.35
C GLY A 275 12.53 -21.47 -13.42
N CYS A 276 11.52 -20.61 -13.54
CA CYS A 276 10.30 -20.70 -12.73
C CYS A 276 9.40 -21.82 -13.23
N THR A 277 9.11 -21.85 -14.53
CA THR A 277 8.15 -22.80 -15.13
C THR A 277 8.67 -24.24 -15.17
N GLY A 278 9.98 -24.45 -15.01
CA GLY A 278 10.55 -25.79 -14.82
C GLY A 278 9.98 -26.52 -13.58
N CYS A 279 9.71 -25.78 -12.50
CA CYS A 279 9.16 -26.33 -11.25
C CYS A 279 7.71 -25.91 -11.01
N HIS A 280 7.34 -24.65 -11.30
CA HIS A 280 5.98 -24.12 -11.13
C HIS A 280 5.07 -24.47 -12.31
N ASN A 281 4.87 -25.77 -12.53
CA ASN A 281 4.11 -26.32 -13.66
C ASN A 281 2.82 -27.03 -13.22
N GLY A 282 2.43 -26.91 -11.95
CA GLY A 282 1.29 -27.60 -11.36
C GLY A 282 1.54 -29.06 -10.99
N THR A 283 2.72 -29.61 -11.31
CA THR A 283 3.13 -30.98 -10.95
C THR A 283 4.16 -30.99 -9.82
N ILE A 284 5.25 -30.21 -9.95
CA ILE A 284 6.30 -30.12 -8.91
C ILE A 284 5.90 -29.09 -7.84
N ALA A 285 5.50 -27.89 -8.29
CA ALA A 285 4.97 -26.84 -7.46
C ALA A 285 3.71 -26.23 -8.12
N PRO A 286 2.82 -25.59 -7.35
CA PRO A 286 1.66 -24.91 -7.91
C PRO A 286 2.07 -23.94 -9.02
N ASP A 287 1.37 -23.99 -10.15
CA ASP A 287 1.55 -23.02 -11.22
C ASP A 287 0.84 -21.71 -10.82
N LYS A 288 1.67 -20.74 -10.44
CA LYS A 288 1.26 -19.35 -10.25
C LYS A 288 1.81 -18.45 -11.35
N PHE A 289 2.76 -18.94 -12.15
CA PHE A 289 3.41 -18.14 -13.17
C PHE A 289 2.47 -17.85 -14.34
N THR A 290 1.68 -18.85 -14.77
CA THR A 290 0.80 -18.72 -15.93
C THR A 290 -0.21 -17.58 -15.78
N ALA A 291 -0.82 -17.43 -14.61
CA ALA A 291 -1.72 -16.30 -14.33
C ALA A 291 -0.93 -15.01 -14.02
N TRP A 292 0.14 -15.10 -13.22
CA TRP A 292 0.91 -13.93 -12.80
C TRP A 292 1.51 -13.16 -13.99
N LYS A 293 1.95 -13.83 -15.06
CA LYS A 293 2.54 -13.14 -16.22
C LYS A 293 1.56 -12.25 -16.98
N GLU A 294 0.26 -12.34 -16.68
CA GLU A 294 -0.81 -11.49 -17.23
C GLU A 294 -1.26 -10.40 -16.26
N THR A 295 -0.47 -10.15 -15.22
CA THR A 295 -0.73 -9.11 -14.22
C THR A 295 -0.09 -7.78 -14.58
N GLY A 296 -0.61 -6.70 -14.01
CA GLY A 296 0.06 -5.40 -14.06
C GLY A 296 1.44 -5.42 -13.42
N HIS A 297 1.67 -6.28 -12.41
CA HIS A 297 2.98 -6.47 -11.79
C HIS A 297 4.02 -6.98 -12.80
N ALA A 298 3.66 -8.00 -13.58
CA ALA A 298 4.53 -8.61 -14.58
C ALA A 298 4.82 -7.70 -15.78
N GLU A 299 4.09 -6.59 -15.94
CA GLU A 299 4.13 -5.75 -17.12
C GLU A 299 4.45 -4.27 -16.84
N ILE A 300 4.49 -3.80 -15.59
CA ILE A 300 4.55 -2.36 -15.27
C ILE A 300 5.76 -1.62 -15.86
N PHE A 301 6.95 -2.22 -15.81
CA PHE A 301 8.15 -1.64 -16.43
C PHE A 301 8.01 -1.71 -17.95
N THR A 302 7.64 -2.88 -18.48
CA THR A 302 7.51 -3.13 -19.92
C THR A 302 6.50 -2.20 -20.59
N GLN A 303 5.34 -1.97 -19.96
CA GLN A 303 4.29 -1.09 -20.47
C GLN A 303 4.79 0.35 -20.61
N ASN A 304 5.56 0.86 -19.63
CA ASN A 304 6.11 2.22 -19.73
C ASN A 304 7.25 2.33 -20.72
N ILE A 305 8.06 1.28 -20.89
CA ILE A 305 9.17 1.26 -21.85
C ILE A 305 8.69 1.12 -23.30
N ASN A 306 7.58 0.41 -23.54
CA ASN A 306 7.03 0.19 -24.88
C ASN A 306 6.00 1.24 -25.32
N ASP A 307 5.54 2.13 -24.44
CA ASP A 307 4.58 3.17 -24.76
C ASP A 307 5.32 4.46 -25.18
N PRO A 308 5.08 5.00 -26.39
CA PRO A 308 5.58 6.32 -26.80
C PRO A 308 5.21 7.48 -25.85
N ASN A 309 4.13 7.35 -25.09
CA ASN A 309 3.72 8.30 -24.04
C ASN A 309 4.16 7.85 -22.64
N GLY A 310 4.88 6.73 -22.55
CA GLY A 310 5.42 6.18 -21.33
C GLY A 310 6.54 7.04 -20.79
N HIS A 311 6.55 7.21 -19.46
CA HIS A 311 7.60 7.92 -18.75
C HIS A 311 8.17 7.00 -17.70
N TRP A 312 9.45 6.66 -17.84
CA TRP A 312 10.15 5.81 -16.89
C TRP A 312 11.57 6.34 -16.64
N SER A 313 12.02 6.27 -15.40
CA SER A 313 13.38 6.63 -14.98
C SER A 313 13.81 5.75 -13.80
N LEU A 314 15.09 5.82 -13.40
CA LEU A 314 15.60 5.06 -12.26
C LEU A 314 14.88 5.40 -10.93
N SER A 315 14.23 6.57 -10.81
CA SER A 315 13.40 6.85 -9.62
C SER A 315 12.17 5.93 -9.51
N CYS A 316 11.77 5.28 -10.62
CA CYS A 316 10.70 4.29 -10.62
C CYS A 316 11.20 2.88 -10.25
N ALA A 317 12.51 2.63 -10.27
CA ALA A 317 13.06 1.28 -10.18
C ALA A 317 12.81 0.63 -8.81
N GLY A 318 12.81 1.42 -7.72
CA GLY A 318 12.53 0.92 -6.36
C GLY A 318 11.21 0.15 -6.23
N CYS A 319 10.18 0.54 -6.99
CA CYS A 319 8.87 -0.12 -6.95
C CYS A 319 8.50 -0.87 -8.23
N HIS A 320 9.27 -0.77 -9.33
CA HIS A 320 8.93 -1.35 -10.64
C HIS A 320 9.97 -2.36 -11.15
N THR A 321 10.94 -2.73 -10.31
CA THR A 321 11.98 -3.73 -10.62
C THR A 321 12.27 -4.60 -9.40
N VAL A 322 13.10 -5.63 -9.56
CA VAL A 322 13.53 -6.50 -8.47
C VAL A 322 14.78 -5.94 -7.82
N GLY A 323 14.70 -5.63 -6.53
CA GLY A 323 15.88 -5.46 -5.67
C GLY A 323 16.67 -4.16 -5.82
N TYR A 324 16.15 -3.15 -6.52
CA TYR A 324 16.85 -1.88 -6.74
C TYR A 324 17.23 -1.18 -5.42
N ASN A 325 18.52 -1.11 -5.12
CA ASN A 325 19.09 -0.33 -4.03
C ASN A 325 20.59 -0.03 -4.27
N THR A 326 20.91 1.20 -4.66
CA THR A 326 22.28 1.62 -5.02
C THR A 326 23.27 1.66 -3.86
N GLU A 327 22.83 1.43 -2.63
CA GLU A 327 23.68 1.46 -1.43
C GLU A 327 24.20 0.08 -1.03
N VAL A 328 23.66 -1.00 -1.61
CA VAL A 328 23.95 -2.37 -1.17
C VAL A 328 24.11 -3.33 -2.35
N ASP A 329 25.25 -4.01 -2.41
CA ASP A 329 25.50 -5.07 -3.39
C ASP A 329 24.81 -6.40 -2.97
N ASN A 330 23.57 -6.60 -3.42
CA ASN A 330 22.76 -7.80 -3.18
C ASN A 330 22.14 -8.42 -4.45
N GLY A 331 22.61 -8.02 -5.64
CA GLY A 331 22.27 -8.64 -6.93
C GLY A 331 20.96 -8.12 -7.52
N GLY A 332 20.54 -6.93 -7.10
CA GLY A 332 19.35 -6.26 -7.58
C GLY A 332 19.51 -5.64 -8.97
N PHE A 333 18.46 -4.93 -9.37
CA PHE A 333 18.39 -4.28 -10.68
C PHE A 333 19.51 -3.26 -10.90
N ASP A 334 19.92 -2.51 -9.88
CA ASP A 334 20.95 -1.49 -10.02
C ASP A 334 22.34 -2.07 -10.35
N GLU A 335 22.71 -3.21 -9.79
CA GLU A 335 23.97 -3.87 -10.13
C GLU A 335 23.93 -4.45 -11.54
N ALA A 336 22.79 -4.97 -11.99
CA ALA A 336 22.62 -5.43 -13.37
C ALA A 336 22.75 -4.28 -14.37
N VAL A 337 22.12 -3.14 -14.10
CA VAL A 337 22.24 -1.92 -14.90
C VAL A 337 23.68 -1.45 -14.98
N LYS A 338 24.39 -1.43 -13.85
CA LYS A 338 25.79 -1.03 -13.77
C LYS A 338 26.70 -2.00 -14.54
N ALA A 339 26.46 -3.31 -14.41
CA ALA A 339 27.26 -4.34 -15.06
C ALA A 339 27.16 -4.29 -16.60
N GLU A 340 25.98 -3.97 -17.12
CA GLU A 340 25.74 -3.88 -18.57
C GLU A 340 25.91 -2.46 -19.11
N ASN A 341 26.22 -1.50 -18.24
CA ASN A 341 26.25 -0.06 -18.56
C ASN A 341 24.96 0.40 -19.26
N TRP A 342 23.82 -0.17 -18.86
CA TRP A 342 22.52 0.17 -19.44
C TRP A 342 22.15 1.60 -19.06
N GLN A 343 21.58 2.33 -20.02
CA GLN A 343 21.10 3.68 -19.83
C GLN A 343 19.59 3.70 -20.05
N VAL A 344 18.89 4.45 -19.20
CA VAL A 344 17.46 4.62 -19.36
C VAL A 344 17.17 5.32 -20.69
N PRO A 345 16.30 4.75 -21.55
CA PRO A 345 15.89 5.41 -22.77
C PRO A 345 15.24 6.78 -22.50
N PRO A 346 15.45 7.78 -23.37
CA PRO A 346 14.91 9.13 -23.16
C PRO A 346 13.38 9.20 -23.24
N HIS A 347 12.75 8.24 -23.92
CA HIS A 347 11.31 8.04 -24.00
C HIS A 347 11.03 6.55 -24.25
N GLY A 348 9.82 6.09 -23.92
CA GLY A 348 9.37 4.77 -24.33
C GLY A 348 9.13 4.72 -25.84
N GLU A 349 9.30 3.55 -26.44
CA GLU A 349 9.06 3.32 -27.88
C GLU A 349 8.59 1.90 -28.12
N VAL A 350 7.72 1.70 -29.12
CA VAL A 350 7.21 0.37 -29.46
C VAL A 350 8.36 -0.56 -29.86
N GLY A 351 8.52 -1.66 -29.12
CA GLY A 351 9.53 -2.69 -29.41
C GLY A 351 10.82 -2.54 -28.60
N LEU A 352 11.00 -1.43 -27.88
CA LEU A 352 12.20 -1.16 -27.08
C LEU A 352 12.45 -2.22 -26.01
N TRP A 353 11.39 -2.79 -25.43
CA TRP A 353 11.54 -3.90 -24.49
C TRP A 353 12.22 -5.13 -25.12
N ASN A 354 11.89 -5.47 -26.37
CA ASN A 354 12.53 -6.60 -27.06
C ASN A 354 14.01 -6.34 -27.30
N GLU A 355 14.38 -5.08 -27.56
CA GLU A 355 15.78 -4.67 -27.68
C GLU A 355 16.51 -4.77 -26.34
N ILE A 356 15.87 -4.38 -25.23
CA ILE A 356 16.43 -4.50 -23.89
C ILE A 356 16.66 -5.96 -23.54
N VAL A 357 15.68 -6.84 -23.75
CA VAL A 357 15.81 -8.29 -23.51
C VAL A 357 16.98 -8.89 -24.30
N LYS A 358 17.20 -8.43 -25.54
CA LYS A 358 18.26 -8.94 -26.41
C LYS A 358 19.65 -8.41 -26.04
N ASN A 359 19.76 -7.10 -25.78
CA ASN A 359 21.05 -6.40 -25.67
C ASN A 359 21.51 -6.25 -24.22
N TYR A 360 20.58 -6.28 -23.25
CA TYR A 360 20.81 -6.07 -21.82
C TYR A 360 20.09 -7.15 -21.00
N PRO A 361 20.43 -8.44 -21.22
CA PRO A 361 19.69 -9.56 -20.64
C PRO A 361 19.73 -9.60 -19.10
N ASN A 362 20.79 -9.14 -18.43
CA ASN A 362 20.85 -9.11 -16.97
C ASN A 362 19.93 -8.03 -16.40
N THR A 363 19.88 -6.86 -17.03
CA THR A 363 18.92 -5.79 -16.69
C THR A 363 17.49 -6.27 -16.91
N ALA A 364 17.22 -6.88 -18.07
CA ALA A 364 15.91 -7.43 -18.39
C ALA A 364 15.46 -8.52 -17.40
N LYS A 365 16.39 -9.34 -16.89
CA LYS A 365 16.13 -10.42 -15.93
C LYS A 365 15.45 -9.93 -14.65
N LEU A 366 15.75 -8.70 -14.23
CA LEU A 366 15.28 -8.07 -12.98
C LEU A 366 14.22 -6.98 -13.21
N ALA A 367 13.75 -6.78 -14.45
CA ALA A 367 12.70 -5.81 -14.77
C ALA A 367 11.31 -6.28 -14.32
N ASN A 368 10.36 -5.35 -14.21
CA ASN A 368 8.99 -5.58 -13.69
C ASN A 368 8.95 -6.01 -12.22
N ILE A 369 7.75 -6.13 -11.66
CA ILE A 369 7.53 -6.68 -10.32
C ILE A 369 7.34 -8.17 -10.39
N GLN A 370 8.25 -8.92 -9.79
CA GLN A 370 8.35 -10.37 -9.86
C GLN A 370 8.04 -11.04 -8.52
N CYS A 371 8.17 -12.37 -8.47
CA CYS A 371 7.90 -13.18 -7.28
C CYS A 371 8.71 -12.70 -6.07
N GLU A 372 9.97 -12.32 -6.29
CA GLU A 372 10.92 -11.93 -5.24
C GLU A 372 10.50 -10.63 -4.52
N ASN A 373 9.81 -9.71 -5.19
CA ASN A 373 9.32 -8.48 -4.56
C ASN A 373 8.35 -8.76 -3.40
N CYS A 374 7.58 -9.85 -3.47
CA CYS A 374 6.60 -10.23 -2.46
C CYS A 374 7.04 -11.41 -1.57
N HIS A 375 7.96 -12.25 -2.05
CA HIS A 375 8.40 -13.50 -1.38
C HIS A 375 9.84 -13.46 -0.86
N GLY A 376 10.51 -12.31 -1.00
CA GLY A 376 11.92 -12.12 -0.68
C GLY A 376 12.85 -12.87 -1.64
N PRO A 377 14.17 -12.75 -1.43
CA PRO A 377 15.17 -13.23 -2.37
C PRO A 377 15.16 -14.75 -2.56
N ASN A 378 15.42 -15.18 -3.80
CA ASN A 378 15.45 -16.59 -4.19
C ASN A 378 16.83 -17.24 -4.00
N GLU A 379 17.92 -16.48 -4.08
CA GLU A 379 19.28 -17.03 -4.00
C GLU A 379 19.83 -17.00 -2.57
N GLY A 380 20.46 -18.09 -2.16
CA GLY A 380 21.20 -18.16 -0.89
C GLY A 380 20.36 -18.23 0.40
N SER A 381 19.05 -17.96 0.35
CA SER A 381 18.17 -17.94 1.52
C SER A 381 17.86 -19.32 2.14
N THR A 382 18.27 -20.42 1.51
CA THR A 382 17.98 -21.82 1.91
C THR A 382 16.51 -22.26 1.83
N LEU A 383 15.57 -21.34 1.57
CA LEU A 383 14.13 -21.61 1.59
C LEU A 383 13.53 -21.98 0.22
N HIS A 384 13.95 -21.35 -0.88
CA HIS A 384 13.23 -21.51 -2.16
C HIS A 384 13.25 -22.94 -2.72
N LEU A 385 14.42 -23.55 -2.82
CA LEU A 385 14.64 -24.84 -3.46
C LEU A 385 14.61 -26.01 -2.46
N ASN A 386 13.70 -25.97 -1.48
CA ASN A 386 13.61 -26.97 -0.42
C ASN A 386 12.38 -27.91 -0.50
N GLY A 387 11.51 -27.70 -1.50
CA GLY A 387 10.31 -28.51 -1.72
C GLY A 387 9.15 -28.25 -0.75
N LYS A 388 9.15 -27.12 -0.01
CA LYS A 388 8.13 -26.74 0.95
C LYS A 388 7.63 -25.31 0.71
N ILE A 389 6.45 -25.00 1.26
CA ILE A 389 5.96 -23.63 1.37
C ILE A 389 6.41 -23.09 2.72
N ASP A 390 7.41 -22.23 2.72
CA ASP A 390 7.92 -21.62 3.96
C ASP A 390 7.13 -20.37 4.33
N THR A 391 6.64 -20.33 5.56
CA THR A 391 5.93 -19.16 6.11
C THR A 391 6.82 -17.91 6.15
N SER A 392 8.14 -18.07 6.26
CA SER A 392 9.11 -16.98 6.15
C SER A 392 9.12 -16.27 4.78
N ARG A 393 8.50 -16.88 3.75
CA ARG A 393 8.37 -16.32 2.40
C ARG A 393 6.96 -15.92 2.03
N VAL A 394 5.96 -16.26 2.84
CA VAL A 394 4.55 -16.03 2.52
C VAL A 394 3.95 -15.14 3.59
N SER A 395 3.55 -13.94 3.20
CA SER A 395 2.93 -12.97 4.11
C SER A 395 1.51 -12.64 3.65
N LEU A 396 0.61 -12.58 4.63
CA LEU A 396 -0.70 -11.92 4.48
C LEU A 396 -0.69 -10.52 5.09
N SER A 397 0.44 -10.05 5.66
CA SER A 397 0.54 -8.67 6.14
C SER A 397 0.33 -7.70 4.98
N ALA A 398 -0.36 -6.60 5.24
CA ALA A 398 -0.48 -5.51 4.28
C ALA A 398 0.89 -4.85 4.00
N ASP A 399 1.86 -4.97 4.90
CA ASP A 399 3.21 -4.42 4.73
C ASP A 399 3.90 -4.92 3.45
N ALA A 400 3.63 -6.17 3.05
CA ALA A 400 4.16 -6.75 1.82
C ALA A 400 3.69 -6.00 0.56
N CYS A 401 2.52 -5.36 0.63
CA CYS A 401 2.00 -4.49 -0.43
C CYS A 401 2.39 -3.02 -0.19
N GLY A 402 2.44 -2.62 1.08
CA GLY A 402 2.75 -1.26 1.53
C GLY A 402 4.14 -0.77 1.15
N SER A 403 5.09 -1.68 0.92
CA SER A 403 6.43 -1.32 0.43
C SER A 403 6.42 -0.54 -0.89
N CYS A 404 5.40 -0.75 -1.74
CA CYS A 404 5.25 -0.04 -3.01
C CYS A 404 3.96 0.79 -3.10
N HIS A 405 2.89 0.35 -2.45
CA HIS A 405 1.57 0.99 -2.47
C HIS A 405 1.31 1.93 -1.29
N GLY A 406 2.36 2.23 -0.52
CA GLY A 406 2.35 3.26 0.52
C GLY A 406 2.82 4.62 0.00
N GLU A 407 2.18 5.68 0.48
CA GLU A 407 2.69 7.06 0.36
C GLU A 407 4.14 7.17 0.88
N PRO A 408 4.93 8.19 0.49
CA PRO A 408 4.60 9.25 -0.47
C PRO A 408 4.78 8.83 -1.93
N LEU A 409 5.23 7.59 -2.18
CA LEU A 409 5.26 7.01 -3.52
C LEU A 409 3.81 6.91 -4.04
N ARG A 410 3.59 7.27 -5.32
CA ARG A 410 2.26 7.61 -5.85
C ARG A 410 1.19 6.53 -5.55
N HIS A 411 -0.02 7.01 -5.22
CA HIS A 411 -1.26 6.26 -4.90
C HIS A 411 -1.23 5.59 -3.52
N GLY A 412 -1.55 6.36 -2.47
CA GLY A 412 -1.65 5.94 -1.06
C GLY A 412 -2.73 4.91 -0.74
N ARG A 413 -2.77 3.80 -1.46
CA ARG A 413 -3.75 2.72 -1.28
C ARG A 413 -3.55 2.02 0.07
N TYR A 414 -2.30 1.89 0.50
CA TYR A 414 -1.99 1.35 1.83
C TYR A 414 -2.57 2.25 2.92
N GLN A 415 -2.39 3.57 2.83
CA GLN A 415 -2.93 4.54 3.80
C GLN A 415 -4.46 4.54 3.77
N GLN A 416 -5.07 4.55 2.59
CA GLN A 416 -6.52 4.42 2.44
C GLN A 416 -7.06 3.16 3.14
N TRP A 417 -6.36 2.02 2.99
CA TRP A 417 -6.70 0.79 3.70
C TRP A 417 -6.51 0.91 5.21
N ALA A 418 -5.38 1.48 5.64
CA ALA A 418 -5.00 1.64 7.05
C ALA A 418 -6.01 2.50 7.83
N GLU A 419 -6.65 3.47 7.17
CA GLU A 419 -7.72 4.29 7.73
C GLU A 419 -9.06 3.55 7.86
N THR A 420 -9.24 2.42 7.18
CA THR A 420 -10.46 1.63 7.28
C THR A 420 -10.46 0.74 8.53
N LYS A 421 -11.65 0.30 8.95
CA LYS A 421 -11.76 -0.72 10.00
C LYS A 421 -11.12 -2.07 9.59
N HIS A 422 -10.95 -2.36 8.29
CA HIS A 422 -10.35 -3.62 7.85
C HIS A 422 -8.87 -3.76 8.27
N ALA A 423 -8.17 -2.65 8.50
CA ALA A 423 -6.79 -2.67 8.98
C ALA A 423 -6.65 -3.00 10.47
N GLY A 424 -7.70 -2.77 11.26
CA GLY A 424 -7.66 -2.98 12.70
C GLY A 424 -7.69 -4.47 13.06
N VAL A 425 -6.72 -4.92 13.85
CA VAL A 425 -6.79 -6.22 14.56
C VAL A 425 -7.94 -6.25 15.59
N ASP A 426 -8.51 -5.11 15.99
CA ASP A 426 -9.78 -5.07 16.75
C ASP A 426 -10.99 -5.54 15.93
N THR A 427 -10.91 -5.58 14.59
CA THR A 427 -11.89 -6.32 13.78
C THR A 427 -11.69 -7.82 13.87
N ALA A 428 -10.52 -8.32 14.24
CA ALA A 428 -10.38 -9.62 14.89
C ALA A 428 -10.72 -9.45 16.39
N THR A 429 -11.95 -8.99 16.68
CA THR A 429 -12.52 -8.75 18.02
C THR A 429 -11.80 -9.57 19.09
N THR A 430 -10.90 -8.96 19.90
CA THR A 430 -10.01 -9.63 20.88
C THR A 430 -9.52 -10.99 20.37
N PRO A 431 -8.27 -11.19 19.90
CA PRO A 431 -7.78 -12.45 19.34
C PRO A 431 -8.55 -13.68 19.84
N GLU A 432 -8.69 -13.86 21.16
CA GLU A 432 -9.74 -14.69 21.81
C GLU A 432 -11.01 -15.08 21.00
N ARG A 433 -11.84 -14.18 20.44
CA ARG A 433 -13.10 -14.57 19.74
C ARG A 433 -12.90 -15.10 18.33
N ALA A 434 -11.99 -14.50 17.55
CA ALA A 434 -11.61 -15.04 16.25
C ALA A 434 -10.86 -16.38 16.42
N LEU A 435 -10.06 -16.48 17.48
CA LEU A 435 -9.34 -17.67 17.91
C LEU A 435 -10.26 -18.74 18.52
N SER A 436 -11.43 -18.36 19.04
CA SER A 436 -12.37 -19.29 19.69
C SER A 436 -13.56 -19.68 18.82
N SER A 437 -13.75 -19.07 17.64
CA SER A 437 -14.92 -19.37 16.78
C SER A 437 -14.62 -19.37 15.28
N ALA A 438 -14.78 -20.55 14.69
CA ALA A 438 -14.75 -20.78 13.25
C ALA A 438 -15.85 -20.02 12.48
N SER A 439 -16.91 -19.55 13.14
CA SER A 439 -17.92 -18.71 12.48
C SER A 439 -17.47 -17.26 12.34
N CYS A 440 -16.71 -16.75 13.32
CA CYS A 440 -16.22 -15.37 13.34
C CYS A 440 -14.99 -15.21 12.44
N ALA A 441 -14.07 -16.17 12.48
CA ALA A 441 -12.82 -16.13 11.72
C ALA A 441 -13.02 -16.00 10.19
N ARG A 442 -14.20 -16.38 9.66
CA ARG A 442 -14.55 -16.30 8.23
C ARG A 442 -14.44 -14.89 7.67
N CYS A 443 -14.70 -13.88 8.50
CA CYS A 443 -14.73 -12.48 8.09
C CYS A 443 -13.85 -11.56 8.93
N HIS A 444 -13.31 -12.09 10.04
CA HIS A 444 -12.52 -11.34 11.01
C HIS A 444 -11.08 -11.85 11.10
N SER A 445 -10.64 -12.66 10.14
CA SER A 445 -9.24 -13.01 9.93
C SER A 445 -8.97 -13.21 8.44
N GLY A 446 -7.84 -12.73 7.94
CA GLY A 446 -7.47 -12.90 6.54
C GLY A 446 -7.32 -14.37 6.18
N GLN A 447 -6.63 -15.14 7.04
CA GLN A 447 -6.46 -16.58 6.90
C GLN A 447 -7.82 -17.33 6.84
N GLY A 448 -8.72 -17.02 7.77
CA GLY A 448 -10.02 -17.67 7.86
C GLY A 448 -10.92 -17.36 6.66
N PHE A 449 -10.93 -16.11 6.19
CA PHE A 449 -11.65 -15.75 4.96
C PHE A 449 -11.14 -16.52 3.75
N LEU A 450 -9.81 -16.55 3.54
CA LEU A 450 -9.21 -17.26 2.41
C LEU A 450 -9.44 -18.77 2.46
N ALA A 451 -9.50 -19.36 3.65
CA ALA A 451 -9.87 -20.77 3.82
C ALA A 451 -11.36 -21.01 3.56
N TRP A 452 -12.22 -20.07 3.96
CA TRP A 452 -13.67 -20.16 3.80
C TRP A 452 -14.13 -20.08 2.35
N ILE A 453 -13.67 -19.07 1.60
CA ILE A 453 -14.14 -18.85 0.21
C ILE A 453 -13.79 -19.98 -0.75
N LYS A 454 -12.85 -20.87 -0.38
CA LYS A 454 -12.46 -22.04 -1.16
C LYS A 454 -13.43 -23.23 -1.02
N GLN A 455 -14.40 -23.18 -0.10
CA GLN A 455 -15.21 -24.35 0.27
C GLN A 455 -16.40 -24.63 -0.65
N GLY A 456 -16.67 -23.77 -1.65
CA GLY A 456 -17.77 -23.92 -2.62
C GLY A 456 -19.18 -23.77 -2.04
N ASP A 457 -19.35 -24.03 -0.75
CA ASP A 457 -20.57 -23.86 0.05
C ASP A 457 -20.25 -22.99 1.27
N LEU A 458 -20.62 -21.72 1.20
CA LEU A 458 -20.29 -20.73 2.23
C LEU A 458 -21.23 -20.81 3.44
N THR A 459 -22.28 -21.61 3.39
CA THR A 459 -23.14 -21.86 4.57
C THR A 459 -22.36 -22.58 5.68
N LYS A 460 -21.37 -23.39 5.30
CA LYS A 460 -20.54 -24.19 6.21
C LYS A 460 -19.48 -23.37 6.94
N SER A 461 -19.06 -23.92 8.09
CA SER A 461 -17.93 -23.39 8.85
C SER A 461 -16.59 -23.72 8.21
N ILE A 462 -15.54 -22.98 8.58
CA ILE A 462 -14.22 -23.13 7.98
C ILE A 462 -13.72 -24.59 8.17
N LEU A 463 -13.05 -25.15 7.15
CA LEU A 463 -12.40 -26.47 7.14
C LEU A 463 -13.31 -27.69 6.93
N ASN A 464 -14.53 -27.55 6.42
CA ASN A 464 -15.33 -28.69 5.94
C ASN A 464 -15.36 -29.89 6.92
N ALA A 465 -15.47 -29.64 8.22
CA ALA A 465 -15.94 -30.71 9.10
C ALA A 465 -17.38 -31.00 8.67
N SER A 466 -17.64 -32.16 8.07
CA SER A 466 -18.95 -32.55 7.57
C SER A 466 -20.02 -32.35 8.65
N GLY A 467 -21.01 -31.49 8.39
CA GLY A 467 -22.08 -31.15 9.34
C GLY A 467 -21.78 -29.92 10.20
N ASN A 468 -22.57 -29.72 11.26
CA ASN A 468 -22.44 -28.63 12.24
C ASN A 468 -21.17 -28.70 13.12
N ALA A 469 -20.14 -29.45 12.70
CA ALA A 469 -18.89 -29.54 13.46
C ALA A 469 -18.11 -28.22 13.31
N THR A 470 -18.00 -27.49 14.40
CA THR A 470 -17.18 -26.28 14.50
C THR A 470 -15.70 -26.64 14.47
N ALA A 471 -14.90 -25.93 13.66
CA ALA A 471 -13.43 -26.09 13.69
C ALA A 471 -12.90 -25.89 15.12
N THR A 472 -11.99 -26.76 15.54
CA THR A 472 -11.36 -26.66 16.86
C THR A 472 -10.34 -25.52 16.90
N VAL A 473 -9.91 -25.11 18.10
CA VAL A 473 -8.83 -24.12 18.26
C VAL A 473 -7.55 -24.60 17.56
N ALA A 474 -7.27 -25.91 17.57
CA ALA A 474 -6.12 -26.49 16.87
C ALA A 474 -6.25 -26.38 15.35
N ASP A 475 -7.44 -26.62 14.81
CA ASP A 475 -7.71 -26.48 13.37
C ASP A 475 -7.55 -25.03 12.90
N LEU A 476 -8.03 -24.07 13.71
CA LEU A 476 -7.84 -22.64 13.45
C LEU A 476 -6.35 -22.25 13.55
N ALA A 477 -5.64 -22.73 14.57
CA ALA A 477 -4.22 -22.48 14.72
C ALA A 477 -3.40 -23.04 13.53
N ALA A 478 -3.78 -24.19 12.98
CA ALA A 478 -3.15 -24.77 11.79
C ALA A 478 -3.34 -23.93 10.51
N LEU A 479 -4.35 -23.05 10.48
CA LEU A 479 -4.52 -22.04 9.43
C LEU A 479 -3.76 -20.75 9.70
N GLY A 480 -2.96 -20.65 10.77
CA GLY A 480 -2.31 -19.40 11.19
C GLY A 480 -3.27 -18.43 11.89
N ILE A 481 -4.45 -18.90 12.32
CA ILE A 481 -5.40 -18.13 13.12
C ILE A 481 -5.03 -18.38 14.59
N ASN A 482 -3.93 -17.73 15.02
CA ASN A 482 -3.41 -17.73 16.38
C ASN A 482 -2.83 -16.34 16.71
N ALA A 483 -2.62 -16.03 17.99
CA ALA A 483 -2.15 -14.71 18.44
C ALA A 483 -0.81 -14.28 17.80
N ASN A 484 0.01 -15.24 17.36
CA ASN A 484 1.33 -14.94 16.80
C ASN A 484 1.30 -14.71 15.27
N GLU A 485 0.23 -15.07 14.56
CA GLU A 485 0.25 -15.08 13.08
C GLU A 485 -0.99 -14.44 12.43
N VAL A 486 -2.11 -14.33 13.16
CA VAL A 486 -3.38 -13.87 12.59
C VAL A 486 -3.24 -12.47 11.98
N GLN A 487 -3.78 -12.31 10.77
CA GLN A 487 -3.81 -11.03 10.07
C GLN A 487 -5.27 -10.53 9.98
N PRO A 488 -5.48 -9.20 10.00
CA PRO A 488 -6.79 -8.62 9.76
C PRO A 488 -7.16 -8.77 8.27
N ILE A 489 -8.18 -8.03 7.81
CA ILE A 489 -8.57 -8.06 6.41
C ILE A 489 -7.61 -7.16 5.61
N THR A 490 -6.55 -7.76 5.05
CA THR A 490 -5.48 -7.07 4.33
C THR A 490 -5.71 -7.06 2.81
N CYS A 491 -4.77 -6.46 2.06
CA CYS A 491 -4.82 -6.38 0.60
C CYS A 491 -4.99 -7.76 -0.07
N ALA A 492 -4.22 -8.76 0.39
CA ALA A 492 -4.21 -10.12 -0.17
C ALA A 492 -5.51 -10.92 0.12
N VAL A 493 -6.35 -10.42 1.03
CA VAL A 493 -7.66 -11.02 1.33
C VAL A 493 -8.64 -10.72 0.20
N CYS A 494 -8.61 -9.51 -0.35
CA CYS A 494 -9.48 -9.09 -1.44
C CYS A 494 -8.88 -9.39 -2.82
N HIS A 495 -7.56 -9.18 -2.96
CA HIS A 495 -6.81 -9.34 -4.20
C HIS A 495 -5.95 -10.59 -4.16
N ASP A 496 -5.92 -11.36 -5.25
CA ASP A 496 -4.87 -12.36 -5.44
C ASP A 496 -3.73 -11.74 -6.25
N PRO A 497 -2.53 -11.54 -5.68
CA PRO A 497 -1.43 -10.89 -6.39
C PRO A 497 -0.91 -11.72 -7.57
N HIS A 498 -1.35 -12.98 -7.71
CA HIS A 498 -1.01 -13.87 -8.82
C HIS A 498 -2.11 -13.98 -9.88
N ASP A 499 -3.32 -13.52 -9.60
CA ASP A 499 -4.43 -13.66 -10.54
C ASP A 499 -4.41 -12.56 -11.59
N VAL A 500 -4.91 -12.89 -12.78
CA VAL A 500 -4.85 -12.05 -13.97
C VAL A 500 -5.45 -10.65 -13.75
N GLY A 501 -4.90 -9.65 -14.44
CA GLY A 501 -5.42 -8.29 -14.42
C GLY A 501 -4.33 -7.22 -14.35
N THR A 502 -4.49 -6.17 -15.15
CA THR A 502 -3.45 -5.16 -15.42
C THR A 502 -3.71 -3.81 -14.77
N THR A 503 -4.96 -3.45 -14.45
CA THR A 503 -5.31 -2.10 -13.96
C THR A 503 -6.30 -2.14 -12.78
N THR A 504 -6.06 -1.27 -11.78
CA THR A 504 -6.93 -1.05 -10.60
C THR A 504 -7.32 0.44 -10.49
N GLY A 505 -8.50 0.77 -9.96
CA GLY A 505 -8.95 2.16 -9.68
C GLY A 505 -10.25 2.59 -10.38
N ARG A 506 -10.74 3.82 -10.16
CA ARG A 506 -11.95 4.28 -10.88
C ARG A 506 -11.65 4.44 -12.38
N PRO A 507 -12.48 3.91 -13.30
CA PRO A 507 -12.30 4.16 -14.74
C PRO A 507 -12.45 5.66 -14.99
N THR A 508 -11.37 6.33 -15.36
CA THR A 508 -11.42 7.70 -15.87
C THR A 508 -11.49 7.60 -17.39
N ALA A 509 -12.72 7.62 -17.92
CA ALA A 509 -13.09 7.39 -19.32
C ALA A 509 -13.08 5.91 -19.79
N GLU A 510 -13.82 5.66 -20.88
CA GLU A 510 -13.99 4.36 -21.57
C GLU A 510 -12.65 3.71 -21.99
N THR A 511 -11.55 4.44 -21.95
CA THR A 511 -10.23 4.01 -22.42
C THR A 511 -9.36 3.32 -21.37
N ARG A 512 -9.75 3.27 -20.08
CA ARG A 512 -9.03 2.51 -19.05
C ARG A 512 -9.97 1.78 -18.08
N PRO A 513 -10.71 0.75 -18.53
CA PRO A 513 -11.47 -0.10 -17.63
C PRO A 513 -10.53 -0.80 -16.64
N THR A 514 -10.98 -1.01 -15.39
CA THR A 514 -10.26 -1.87 -14.45
C THR A 514 -10.32 -3.31 -14.92
N SER A 515 -9.17 -3.95 -15.05
CA SER A 515 -9.08 -5.37 -15.40
C SER A 515 -8.67 -6.25 -14.22
N ALA A 516 -8.25 -5.67 -13.09
CA ALA A 516 -7.91 -6.44 -11.89
C ALA A 516 -9.14 -7.04 -11.21
N ASN A 517 -9.08 -8.36 -11.04
CA ASN A 517 -10.09 -9.15 -10.33
C ASN A 517 -9.97 -8.99 -8.81
N VAL A 518 -11.09 -9.26 -8.13
CA VAL A 518 -11.10 -9.62 -6.71
C VAL A 518 -11.56 -11.07 -6.56
N ARG A 519 -11.31 -11.69 -5.41
CA ARG A 519 -11.51 -13.14 -5.23
C ARG A 519 -12.94 -13.64 -5.41
N VAL A 520 -13.94 -12.77 -5.27
CA VAL A 520 -15.35 -13.10 -5.47
C VAL A 520 -16.00 -11.99 -6.29
N MET A 521 -16.52 -12.36 -7.46
CA MET A 521 -17.07 -11.45 -8.46
C MET A 521 -18.45 -11.93 -8.90
N ASP A 522 -19.32 -10.98 -9.24
CA ASP A 522 -20.63 -11.12 -9.87
C ASP A 522 -21.69 -11.88 -9.07
N VAL A 523 -21.38 -13.10 -8.63
CA VAL A 523 -22.26 -14.01 -7.92
C VAL A 523 -21.56 -14.55 -6.67
N THR A 524 -22.20 -14.44 -5.52
CA THR A 524 -21.73 -15.14 -4.31
C THR A 524 -22.12 -16.61 -4.37
N ALA A 525 -21.30 -17.48 -3.77
CA ALA A 525 -21.80 -18.79 -3.33
C ALA A 525 -22.96 -18.62 -2.32
N LEU A 526 -23.65 -19.70 -1.99
CA LEU A 526 -24.79 -19.65 -1.06
C LEU A 526 -24.32 -19.12 0.30
N LEU A 527 -24.80 -17.94 0.68
CA LEU A 527 -24.39 -17.27 1.90
C LEU A 527 -25.03 -17.93 3.12
N PRO A 528 -24.43 -17.80 4.32
CA PRO A 528 -25.10 -18.21 5.55
C PRO A 528 -26.42 -17.47 5.79
N ALA A 529 -26.66 -16.33 5.14
CA ALA A 529 -27.95 -15.63 5.11
C ALA A 529 -29.04 -16.35 4.28
N GLY A 530 -28.74 -17.47 3.63
CA GLY A 530 -29.71 -18.32 2.94
C GLY A 530 -29.97 -17.97 1.47
N PHE A 531 -29.26 -16.99 0.90
CA PHE A 531 -29.41 -16.58 -0.50
C PHE A 531 -28.05 -16.39 -1.21
N GLN A 532 -28.09 -16.31 -2.53
CA GLN A 532 -26.96 -15.86 -3.35
C GLN A 532 -27.21 -14.44 -3.84
N ALA A 533 -26.24 -13.54 -3.67
CA ALA A 533 -26.26 -12.27 -4.38
C ALA A 533 -25.78 -12.51 -5.82
N LYS A 534 -26.52 -12.01 -6.81
CA LYS A 534 -26.24 -12.18 -8.23
C LYS A 534 -26.22 -10.82 -8.92
N ASP A 535 -25.41 -10.67 -9.95
CA ASP A 535 -25.29 -9.45 -10.75
C ASP A 535 -24.81 -8.25 -9.93
N VAL A 536 -23.86 -8.48 -9.01
CA VAL A 536 -23.36 -7.45 -8.07
C VAL A 536 -21.91 -7.01 -8.33
N GLY A 537 -21.30 -7.49 -9.42
CA GLY A 537 -19.92 -7.16 -9.81
C GLY A 537 -18.91 -7.43 -8.69
N LYS A 538 -17.95 -6.52 -8.49
CA LYS A 538 -16.97 -6.58 -7.39
C LYS A 538 -17.59 -6.53 -5.99
N GLY A 539 -18.82 -6.04 -5.85
CA GLY A 539 -19.54 -6.03 -4.58
C GLY A 539 -19.87 -7.43 -4.04
N ALA A 540 -19.80 -8.49 -4.87
CA ALA A 540 -19.95 -9.87 -4.41
C ALA A 540 -18.99 -10.22 -3.27
N LEU A 541 -17.74 -9.73 -3.33
CA LEU A 541 -16.76 -9.89 -2.26
C LEU A 541 -17.25 -9.26 -0.94
N CYS A 542 -17.77 -8.04 -0.99
CA CYS A 542 -18.23 -7.32 0.20
C CYS A 542 -19.41 -8.07 0.86
N ILE A 543 -20.39 -8.48 0.05
CA ILE A 543 -21.60 -9.16 0.52
C ILE A 543 -21.30 -10.50 1.18
N THR A 544 -20.19 -11.16 0.79
CA THR A 544 -19.73 -12.41 1.40
C THR A 544 -19.59 -12.29 2.93
N CYS A 545 -19.17 -11.13 3.44
CA CYS A 545 -19.09 -10.86 4.89
C CYS A 545 -20.21 -9.98 5.44
N HIS A 546 -20.76 -9.09 4.61
CA HIS A 546 -21.77 -8.13 5.02
C HIS A 546 -23.20 -8.65 4.82
N ASN A 547 -23.53 -9.77 5.47
CA ASN A 547 -24.86 -10.37 5.49
C ASN A 547 -25.27 -10.90 6.88
N THR A 548 -26.58 -11.07 7.10
CA THR A 548 -27.18 -11.38 8.43
C THR A 548 -26.84 -12.76 9.00
N ARG A 549 -26.38 -13.70 8.17
CA ARG A 549 -25.88 -15.05 8.55
C ARG A 549 -26.82 -15.93 9.38
N ASN A 550 -28.13 -15.72 9.30
CA ASN A 550 -29.11 -16.46 10.09
C ASN A 550 -30.02 -17.37 9.26
N ALA A 551 -29.61 -17.77 8.04
CA ALA A 551 -30.49 -18.32 7.02
C ALA A 551 -31.63 -17.36 6.64
N ILE A 552 -32.52 -17.82 5.76
CA ILE A 552 -33.59 -17.00 5.18
C ILE A 552 -34.62 -16.59 6.25
N HIS A 553 -35.06 -15.33 6.23
CA HIS A 553 -36.07 -14.74 7.11
C HIS A 553 -37.06 -13.88 6.30
N GLY A 554 -38.31 -13.77 6.77
CA GLY A 554 -39.35 -12.97 6.12
C GLY A 554 -40.74 -13.24 6.67
N ASP A 555 -41.75 -12.54 6.16
CA ASP A 555 -43.13 -12.59 6.65
C ASP A 555 -43.73 -14.02 6.62
N ASP A 556 -43.34 -14.82 5.63
CA ASP A 556 -43.84 -16.19 5.43
C ASP A 556 -42.91 -17.29 5.98
N ILE A 557 -41.83 -16.91 6.68
CA ILE A 557 -40.84 -17.86 7.20
C ILE A 557 -41.00 -18.01 8.71
N ALA A 558 -41.32 -19.22 9.16
CA ALA A 558 -41.44 -19.54 10.58
C ALA A 558 -40.09 -19.35 11.30
N ILE A 559 -40.01 -18.32 12.13
CA ILE A 559 -38.82 -18.04 12.93
C ILE A 559 -38.77 -19.01 14.11
N THR A 560 -37.71 -19.81 14.19
CA THR A 560 -37.52 -20.77 15.29
C THR A 560 -36.71 -20.20 16.46
N SER A 561 -36.09 -19.01 16.31
CA SER A 561 -35.41 -18.30 17.38
C SER A 561 -35.34 -16.78 17.13
N TYR A 562 -35.58 -15.97 18.16
CA TYR A 562 -35.41 -14.52 18.12
C TYR A 562 -33.99 -14.14 18.57
N GLY A 563 -33.01 -14.39 17.71
CA GLY A 563 -31.66 -13.82 17.87
C GLY A 563 -31.64 -12.38 17.37
N ALA A 564 -30.89 -11.49 18.05
CA ALA A 564 -30.57 -10.19 17.45
C ALA A 564 -29.84 -10.43 16.12
N PRO A 565 -30.22 -9.76 15.01
CA PRO A 565 -29.55 -9.94 13.74
C PRO A 565 -28.07 -9.60 13.90
N HIS A 566 -27.21 -10.36 13.23
CA HIS A 566 -25.83 -9.92 13.12
C HIS A 566 -25.83 -8.54 12.45
N THR A 567 -25.09 -7.57 13.01
CA THR A 567 -25.22 -6.13 12.68
C THR A 567 -24.90 -5.78 11.22
N ALA A 568 -24.23 -6.68 10.50
CA ALA A 568 -23.93 -6.52 9.09
C ALA A 568 -25.06 -7.13 8.24
N ALA A 569 -25.98 -6.31 7.74
CA ALA A 569 -27.13 -6.72 6.92
C ALA A 569 -27.17 -6.02 5.54
N GLN A 570 -26.05 -5.43 5.11
CA GLN A 570 -26.00 -4.59 3.91
C GLN A 570 -26.35 -5.38 2.64
N GLY A 571 -25.86 -6.62 2.52
CA GLY A 571 -26.17 -7.50 1.40
C GLY A 571 -27.65 -7.89 1.35
N ASP A 572 -28.25 -8.19 2.51
CA ASP A 572 -29.67 -8.49 2.64
C ASP A 572 -30.54 -7.32 2.15
N VAL A 573 -30.24 -6.10 2.63
CA VAL A 573 -30.94 -4.87 2.22
C VAL A 573 -30.77 -4.58 0.73
N LEU A 574 -29.54 -4.71 0.21
CA LEU A 574 -29.25 -4.47 -1.19
C LEU A 574 -30.06 -5.42 -2.09
N MET A 575 -30.17 -6.69 -1.68
CA MET A 575 -30.80 -7.75 -2.45
C MET A 575 -32.30 -7.91 -2.17
N GLY A 576 -32.87 -7.13 -1.25
CA GLY A 576 -34.28 -7.27 -0.84
C GLY A 576 -34.56 -8.62 -0.18
N GLN A 577 -33.63 -9.13 0.62
CA GLN A 577 -33.72 -10.41 1.33
C GLN A 577 -33.77 -10.17 2.85
N ASN A 578 -34.29 -11.14 3.60
CA ASN A 578 -34.23 -11.14 5.07
C ASN A 578 -34.77 -9.88 5.76
N ALA A 579 -35.82 -9.30 5.17
CA ALA A 579 -36.52 -8.14 5.69
C ALA A 579 -38.02 -8.46 5.85
N PHE A 580 -38.61 -8.02 6.96
CA PHE A 580 -40.06 -8.10 7.18
C PHE A 580 -40.77 -6.97 6.43
N PHE A 581 -41.98 -7.24 5.98
CA PHE A 581 -42.84 -6.29 5.26
C PHE A 581 -42.28 -5.80 3.92
N VAL A 582 -41.30 -6.52 3.35
CA VAL A 582 -40.70 -6.26 2.04
C VAL A 582 -40.84 -7.53 1.21
N GLU A 583 -41.30 -7.39 -0.04
CA GLU A 583 -41.37 -8.51 -0.97
C GLU A 583 -39.96 -9.08 -1.21
N ALA A 584 -39.80 -10.38 -1.02
CA ALA A 584 -38.51 -11.05 -1.17
C ALA A 584 -37.98 -10.89 -2.60
N GLY A 585 -36.76 -10.38 -2.74
CA GLY A 585 -36.12 -10.09 -4.02
C GLY A 585 -36.41 -8.68 -4.57
N ALA A 586 -37.20 -7.85 -3.88
CA ALA A 586 -37.33 -6.42 -4.20
C ALA A 586 -36.03 -5.68 -3.92
N ARG A 587 -35.07 -5.79 -4.85
CA ARG A 587 -33.72 -5.23 -4.71
C ARG A 587 -33.76 -3.71 -4.55
N SER A 588 -32.81 -3.17 -3.79
CA SER A 588 -32.56 -1.74 -3.75
C SER A 588 -32.18 -1.21 -5.14
N PRO A 589 -32.58 0.01 -5.52
CA PRO A 589 -32.07 0.65 -6.75
C PRO A 589 -30.54 0.71 -6.81
N HIS A 590 -29.85 0.75 -5.67
CA HIS A 590 -28.38 0.70 -5.60
C HIS A 590 -27.78 -0.61 -6.13
N ALA A 591 -28.56 -1.70 -6.20
CA ALA A 591 -28.12 -2.96 -6.80
C ALA A 591 -27.97 -2.90 -8.32
N SER A 592 -28.40 -1.80 -8.96
CA SER A 592 -28.23 -1.55 -10.40
C SER A 592 -26.93 -0.82 -10.76
N LEU A 593 -26.15 -0.37 -9.76
CA LEU A 593 -24.85 0.26 -9.98
C LEU A 593 -23.81 -0.78 -10.39
N ILE A 594 -22.97 -0.45 -11.38
CA ILE A 594 -21.84 -1.28 -11.80
C ILE A 594 -20.90 -1.47 -10.60
N ASP A 595 -20.60 -2.72 -10.25
CA ASP A 595 -19.81 -3.11 -9.06
C ASP A 595 -20.45 -2.77 -7.69
N THR A 596 -21.70 -2.33 -7.67
CA THR A 596 -22.55 -2.11 -6.48
C THR A 596 -21.86 -1.38 -5.32
N CYS A 597 -21.39 -2.10 -4.30
CA CYS A 597 -20.74 -1.55 -3.12
C CYS A 597 -19.48 -0.74 -3.48
N VAL A 598 -18.72 -1.21 -4.46
CA VAL A 598 -17.43 -0.61 -4.83
C VAL A 598 -17.63 0.78 -5.43
N THR A 599 -18.72 1.05 -6.15
CA THR A 599 -18.97 2.36 -6.79
C THR A 599 -18.96 3.54 -5.82
N CYS A 600 -19.41 3.32 -4.59
CA CYS A 600 -19.60 4.38 -3.59
C CYS A 600 -18.57 4.32 -2.45
N HIS A 601 -18.02 3.14 -2.18
CA HIS A 601 -17.15 2.92 -1.02
C HIS A 601 -15.66 2.79 -1.39
N MET A 602 -15.33 2.72 -2.68
CA MET A 602 -13.96 2.67 -3.24
C MET A 602 -13.86 3.49 -4.52
#